data_AF-A0A448GTU1-F1
#
_entry.id   AF-A0A448GTU1-F1
#
_cell.length_a   1.000
_cell.length_b   1.000
_cell.length_c   1.000
_cell.angle_alpha   90.00
_cell.angle_beta   90.00
_cell.angle_gamma   90.00
#
_symmetry.space_group_name_H-M   'P 1'
#
loop_
_entity.id
_entity.type
_entity.pdbx_description
1 polymer ?
#
loop_
_entity_poly.entity_id
_entity_poly.type
_entity_poly.pdbx_seq_one_letter_code
_entity_poly.pdbx_strand_id
1 'polypeptide(L)'
;MMDVLVDKRIDFSILQHLLSQLFNIDKEYIAISRENDEVDFPDDIQCWCLVFDTSGDAQMMLQLYRIESINQSLLLKRLSYLSTEFNISFFIPCDNFDKFYKISPTKVQTVRLDEDKIDKQRYCFSLIE
;
A
#
# COMPACT_ATOMS: atom_id res chain seq x y z
N MET A 1 -1.62 -8.79 -8.70
CA MET A 1 -0.68 -8.24 -7.71
C MET A 1 -0.79 -6.73 -7.78
N MET A 2 -0.81 -6.05 -6.63
CA MET A 2 -0.87 -4.59 -6.57
C MET A 2 0.12 -4.11 -5.51
N ASP A 3 0.95 -3.14 -5.88
CA ASP A 3 1.92 -2.53 -4.98
C ASP A 3 1.33 -1.23 -4.43
N VAL A 4 1.34 -1.10 -3.11
CA VAL A 4 0.88 0.09 -2.38
C VAL A 4 1.98 0.56 -1.45
N LEU A 5 2.43 1.80 -1.61
CA LEU A 5 3.40 2.41 -0.72
C LEU A 5 2.68 3.24 0.35
N VAL A 6 3.24 3.28 1.55
CA VAL A 6 2.69 4.05 2.68
C VAL A 6 3.76 4.90 3.35
N ASP A 7 3.39 6.10 3.78
CA ASP A 7 4.32 7.09 4.37
C ASP A 7 4.77 6.78 5.81
N LYS A 8 4.19 5.75 6.43
CA LYS A 8 4.41 5.39 7.83
C LYS A 8 4.54 3.89 8.01
N ARG A 9 5.23 3.51 9.07
CA ARG A 9 5.19 2.13 9.56
C ARG A 9 3.83 1.83 10.20
N ILE A 10 3.23 0.73 9.78
CA ILE A 10 1.91 0.27 10.23
C ILE A 10 2.08 -1.08 10.91
N ASP A 11 1.62 -1.19 12.14
CA ASP A 11 1.58 -2.47 12.86
C ASP A 11 0.65 -3.46 12.15
N PHE A 12 0.98 -4.76 12.21
CA PHE A 12 0.23 -5.78 11.47
C PHE A 12 -1.25 -5.85 11.87
N SER A 13 -1.59 -5.58 13.13
CA SER A 13 -2.98 -5.53 13.58
C SER A 13 -3.77 -4.39 12.93
N ILE A 14 -3.14 -3.22 12.77
CA ILE A 14 -3.71 -2.05 12.09
C ILE A 14 -3.79 -2.32 10.60
N LEU A 15 -2.72 -2.88 10.01
CA LEU A 15 -2.67 -3.23 8.59
C LEU A 15 -3.74 -4.26 8.22
N GLN A 16 -3.96 -5.28 9.05
CA GLN A 16 -5.01 -6.26 8.83
C GLN A 16 -6.40 -5.62 8.87
N HIS A 17 -6.61 -4.67 9.79
CA HIS A 17 -7.86 -3.91 9.85
C HIS A 17 -8.08 -3.02 8.62
N LEU A 18 -7.02 -2.32 8.19
CA LEU A 18 -7.02 -1.48 7.01
C LEU A 18 -7.36 -2.30 5.76
N LEU A 19 -6.70 -3.45 5.55
CA LEU A 19 -6.95 -4.34 4.41
C LEU A 19 -8.37 -4.92 4.45
N SER A 20 -8.85 -5.27 5.64
CA SER A 20 -10.23 -5.74 5.85
C SER A 20 -11.25 -4.70 5.37
N GLN A 21 -11.07 -3.42 5.74
CA GLN A 21 -11.95 -2.35 5.27
C GLN A 21 -11.73 -2.01 3.78
N LEU A 22 -10.49 -2.04 3.31
CA LEU A 22 -10.14 -1.71 1.92
C LEU A 22 -10.77 -2.69 0.93
N PHE A 23 -10.75 -3.98 1.23
CA PHE A 23 -11.25 -5.03 0.35
C PHE A 23 -12.62 -5.57 0.76
N ASN A 24 -13.14 -5.19 1.93
CA ASN A 24 -14.35 -5.77 2.52
C ASN A 24 -14.21 -7.30 2.71
N ILE A 25 -13.10 -7.70 3.32
CA ILE A 25 -12.72 -9.08 3.61
C ILE A 25 -12.61 -9.23 5.13
N ASP A 26 -13.13 -10.33 5.69
CA ASP A 26 -12.96 -10.59 7.13
C ASP A 26 -11.50 -10.86 7.47
N LYS A 27 -11.06 -10.38 8.64
CA LYS A 27 -9.65 -10.43 9.05
C LYS A 27 -9.05 -11.83 9.04
N GLU A 28 -9.86 -12.86 9.27
CA GLU A 28 -9.44 -14.26 9.26
C GLU A 28 -8.96 -14.74 7.88
N TYR A 29 -9.46 -14.14 6.80
CA TYR A 29 -9.03 -14.43 5.42
C TYR A 29 -7.91 -13.52 4.93
N ILE A 30 -7.25 -12.78 5.84
CA ILE A 30 -6.16 -11.85 5.53
C ILE A 30 -4.87 -12.33 6.17
N ALA A 31 -3.92 -12.66 5.30
CA ALA A 31 -2.57 -13.04 5.60
C ALA A 31 -1.63 -11.83 5.48
N ILE A 32 -0.74 -11.63 6.46
CA ILE A 32 0.32 -10.62 6.42
C ILE A 32 1.65 -11.28 6.76
N SER A 33 2.67 -11.03 5.95
CA SER A 33 4.03 -11.54 6.18
C SER A 33 5.11 -10.56 5.73
N ARG A 34 6.36 -10.78 6.17
CA ARG A 34 7.56 -10.09 5.68
C ARG A 34 8.28 -10.94 4.62
N GLU A 35 9.14 -10.30 3.82
CA GLU A 35 9.91 -10.93 2.72
C GLU A 35 10.62 -12.25 3.09
N ASN A 36 11.08 -12.37 4.34
CA ASN A 36 11.88 -13.53 4.79
C ASN A 36 11.08 -14.55 5.63
N ASP A 37 9.77 -14.35 5.78
CA ASP A 37 8.95 -15.28 6.54
C ASP A 37 8.64 -16.50 5.66
N GLU A 38 9.01 -17.69 6.12
CA GLU A 38 8.45 -18.93 5.56
C GLU A 38 7.00 -19.02 6.00
N VAL A 39 6.06 -18.77 5.07
CA VAL A 39 4.65 -18.78 5.40
C VAL A 39 3.89 -19.76 4.54
N ASP A 40 3.28 -20.74 5.20
CA ASP A 40 2.28 -21.61 4.64
C ASP A 40 0.90 -21.03 4.99
N PHE A 41 0.18 -20.58 3.97
CA PHE A 41 -1.13 -19.96 4.15
C PHE A 41 -2.24 -20.95 3.82
N PRO A 42 -3.31 -20.98 4.63
CA PRO A 42 -4.52 -21.70 4.27
C PRO A 42 -5.05 -21.35 2.87
N ASP A 43 -5.64 -22.33 2.19
CA ASP A 43 -6.21 -22.16 0.85
C ASP A 43 -7.35 -21.12 0.79
N ASP A 44 -8.01 -20.85 1.92
CA ASP A 44 -9.13 -19.92 2.03
C ASP A 44 -8.73 -18.45 2.20
N ILE A 45 -7.42 -18.12 2.28
CA ILE A 45 -6.94 -16.74 2.31
C ILE A 45 -7.40 -15.98 1.05
N GLN A 46 -8.07 -14.85 1.26
CA GLN A 46 -8.58 -13.99 0.19
C GLN A 46 -7.68 -12.78 -0.07
N CYS A 47 -6.82 -12.41 0.89
CA CYS A 47 -5.83 -11.36 0.69
C CYS A 47 -4.54 -11.76 1.37
N TRP A 48 -3.44 -11.77 0.60
CA TRP A 48 -2.11 -11.89 1.17
C TRP A 48 -1.34 -10.59 0.92
N CYS A 49 -0.88 -9.98 2.01
CA CYS A 49 -0.05 -8.78 1.99
C CYS A 49 1.38 -9.12 2.40
N LEU A 50 2.30 -9.02 1.44
CA LEU A 50 3.73 -9.10 1.71
C LEU A 50 4.28 -7.70 1.98
N VAL A 51 4.96 -7.55 3.11
CA VAL A 51 5.40 -6.27 3.65
C VAL A 51 6.91 -6.11 3.50
N PHE A 52 7.31 -4.96 2.99
CA PHE A 52 8.71 -4.56 2.88
C PHE A 52 8.93 -3.21 3.55
N ASP A 53 9.97 -3.12 4.38
CA ASP A 53 10.42 -1.84 4.90
C ASP A 53 11.13 -1.07 3.76
N THR A 54 10.78 0.20 3.59
CA THR A 54 11.39 1.12 2.61
C THR A 54 12.01 2.32 3.33
N SER A 55 12.63 3.23 2.56
CA SER A 55 13.23 4.46 3.08
C SER A 55 12.73 5.68 2.31
N GLY A 56 13.02 6.89 2.81
CA GLY A 56 12.51 8.13 2.22
C GLY A 56 11.05 8.40 2.59
N ASP A 57 10.29 8.94 1.63
CA ASP A 57 8.90 9.42 1.83
C ASP A 57 7.86 8.29 1.97
N ALA A 58 8.21 7.07 1.54
CA ALA A 58 7.46 5.87 1.85
C ALA A 58 8.27 5.01 2.81
N GLN A 59 7.67 4.62 3.93
CA GLN A 59 8.33 3.82 4.96
C GLN A 59 8.01 2.33 4.85
N MET A 60 6.94 1.96 4.14
CA MET A 60 6.67 0.56 3.79
C MET A 60 6.08 0.43 2.39
N MET A 61 6.36 -0.72 1.77
CA MET A 61 5.66 -1.23 0.59
C MET A 61 4.81 -2.44 0.98
N LEU A 62 3.58 -2.45 0.51
CA LEU A 62 2.60 -3.51 0.65
C LEU A 62 2.39 -4.14 -0.73
N GLN A 63 2.83 -5.37 -0.92
CA GLN A 63 2.52 -6.14 -2.12
C GLN A 63 1.30 -7.02 -1.85
N LEU A 64 0.22 -6.74 -2.57
CA LEU A 64 -1.08 -7.35 -2.35
C LEU A 64 -1.35 -8.42 -3.41
N TYR A 65 -1.56 -9.65 -2.92
CA TYR A 65 -1.86 -10.86 -3.68
C TYR A 65 -3.26 -11.38 -3.34
N ARG A 66 -3.79 -12.22 -4.24
CA ARG A 66 -5.10 -12.90 -4.13
C ARG A 66 -6.32 -11.98 -4.02
N ILE A 67 -6.15 -10.67 -4.12
CA ILE A 67 -7.24 -9.70 -4.10
C ILE A 67 -8.15 -9.81 -5.33
N GLU A 68 -9.46 -9.73 -5.11
CA GLU A 68 -10.43 -9.56 -6.19
C GLU A 68 -10.18 -8.24 -6.94
N SER A 69 -10.53 -8.21 -8.23
CA SER A 69 -10.40 -7.01 -9.05
C SER A 69 -11.32 -5.90 -8.52
N ILE A 70 -10.72 -4.91 -7.86
CA ILE A 70 -11.39 -3.67 -7.46
C ILE A 70 -11.24 -2.61 -8.56
N ASN A 71 -12.34 -1.95 -8.93
CA ASN A 71 -12.26 -0.82 -9.87
C ASN A 71 -11.41 0.31 -9.25
N GLN A 72 -10.51 0.90 -10.06
CA GLN A 72 -9.62 1.98 -9.64
C GLN A 72 -10.34 3.15 -8.95
N SER A 73 -11.51 3.56 -9.44
CA SER A 73 -12.29 4.65 -8.84
C SER A 73 -12.77 4.29 -7.43
N LEU A 74 -13.19 3.04 -7.22
CA LEU A 74 -13.60 2.55 -5.91
C LEU A 74 -12.41 2.40 -4.97
N LEU A 75 -11.28 1.90 -5.47
CA LEU A 75 -10.02 1.79 -4.74
C LEU A 75 -9.58 3.17 -4.22
N LEU A 76 -9.47 4.16 -5.11
CA LEU A 76 -9.06 5.53 -4.75
C LEU A 76 -10.02 6.14 -3.72
N LYS A 77 -11.33 5.93 -3.86
CA LYS A 77 -12.33 6.40 -2.88
C LYS A 77 -12.14 5.76 -1.51
N ARG A 78 -11.96 4.44 -1.44
CA ARG A 78 -11.73 3.73 -0.17
C ARG A 78 -10.42 4.16 0.48
N LEU A 79 -9.34 4.25 -0.29
CA LEU A 79 -8.04 4.73 0.20
C LEU A 79 -8.11 6.17 0.71
N SER A 80 -8.91 7.05 0.09
CA SER A 80 -9.09 8.43 0.56
C SER A 80 -9.84 8.51 1.89
N TYR A 81 -10.79 7.60 2.12
CA TYR A 81 -11.46 7.48 3.41
C TYR A 81 -10.50 6.93 4.47
N LEU A 82 -9.79 5.84 4.16
CA LEU A 82 -8.82 5.22 5.06
C LEU A 82 -7.62 6.13 5.35
N SER A 83 -7.22 6.99 4.43
CA SER A 83 -6.12 7.93 4.65
C SER A 83 -6.48 8.88 5.79
N THR A 84 -7.74 9.32 5.83
CA THR A 84 -8.28 10.18 6.88
C THR A 84 -8.43 9.43 8.19
N GLU A 85 -9.03 8.23 8.17
CA GLU A 85 -9.29 7.43 9.37
C GLU A 85 -8.00 7.04 10.11
N PHE A 86 -7.00 6.58 9.37
CA PHE A 86 -5.74 6.09 9.96
C PHE A 86 -4.63 7.15 9.98
N ASN A 87 -4.87 8.34 9.42
CA ASN A 87 -3.87 9.38 9.24
C ASN A 87 -2.62 8.86 8.50
N ILE A 88 -2.83 8.18 7.38
CA ILE A 88 -1.79 7.55 6.54
C ILE A 88 -1.86 8.13 5.13
N SER A 89 -0.73 8.34 4.48
CA SER A 89 -0.70 8.62 3.05
C SER A 89 -0.41 7.36 2.27
N PHE A 90 -1.19 7.10 1.22
CA PHE A 90 -0.95 6.01 0.27
C PHE A 90 -0.35 6.54 -1.02
N PHE A 91 0.52 5.75 -1.65
CA PHE A 91 1.00 5.99 -3.00
C PHE A 91 0.70 4.77 -3.88
N ILE A 92 -0.07 5.00 -4.94
CA ILE A 92 -0.49 3.97 -5.89
C ILE A 92 0.09 4.32 -7.27
N PRO A 93 0.75 3.37 -7.96
CA PRO A 93 1.23 3.60 -9.32
C PRO A 93 0.11 4.09 -10.24
N CYS A 94 0.39 5.13 -11.05
CA CYS A 94 -0.45 5.52 -12.17
C CYS A 94 -0.11 4.69 -13.40
N ASP A 95 -1.04 4.55 -14.34
CA ASP A 95 -0.81 3.84 -15.61
C ASP A 95 0.33 4.47 -16.46
N ASN A 96 0.70 5.71 -16.16
CA ASN A 96 1.80 6.43 -16.75
C ASN A 96 3.06 6.21 -15.90
N PHE A 97 3.64 5.00 -15.97
CA PHE A 97 4.87 4.41 -15.40
C PHE A 97 5.80 5.20 -14.43
N ASP A 98 5.86 6.53 -14.45
CA ASP A 98 6.73 7.38 -13.61
C ASP A 98 5.97 8.15 -12.52
N LYS A 99 4.64 7.99 -12.43
CA LYS A 99 3.78 8.81 -11.57
C LYS A 99 3.00 7.97 -10.57
N PHE A 100 2.74 8.55 -9.41
CA PHE A 100 1.96 7.94 -8.33
C PHE A 100 0.82 8.85 -7.92
N TYR A 101 -0.34 8.26 -7.60
CA TYR A 101 -1.38 8.94 -6.84
C TYR A 101 -0.97 8.97 -5.37
N LYS A 102 -0.59 10.14 -4.85
CA LYS A 102 -0.47 10.39 -3.42
C LYS A 102 -1.85 10.73 -2.86
N ILE A 103 -2.39 9.83 -2.04
CA ILE A 103 -3.67 9.96 -1.36
C ILE A 103 -3.35 10.28 0.09
N SER A 104 -3.48 11.55 0.49
CA SER A 104 -3.30 11.99 1.86
C SER A 104 -4.64 12.19 2.57
N PRO A 105 -4.65 12.43 3.90
CA PRO A 105 -5.87 12.78 4.63
C PRO A 105 -6.55 14.06 4.12
N THR A 106 -5.82 14.92 3.41
CA THR A 106 -6.27 16.27 3.03
C THR A 106 -6.44 16.48 1.54
N LYS A 107 -5.77 15.68 0.69
CA LYS A 107 -5.84 15.80 -0.76
C LYS A 107 -5.39 14.55 -1.49
N VAL A 108 -5.85 14.41 -2.72
CA VAL A 108 -5.29 13.47 -3.71
C VAL A 108 -4.52 14.29 -4.73
N GLN A 109 -3.27 13.91 -4.99
CA GLN A 109 -2.42 14.56 -5.99
C GLN A 109 -1.51 13.56 -6.68
N THR A 110 -0.99 13.91 -7.86
CA THR A 110 0.02 13.09 -8.53
C THR A 110 1.43 13.53 -8.11
N VAL A 111 2.31 12.58 -7.81
CA VAL A 111 3.72 12.80 -7.45
C VAL A 111 4.64 11.92 -8.31
N ARG A 112 5.95 12.20 -8.29
CA ARG A 112 6.98 11.40 -8.98
C ARG A 112 7.92 10.75 -7.97
N LEU A 113 8.49 9.62 -8.36
CA LEU A 113 9.62 9.03 -7.65
C LEU A 113 10.91 9.80 -8.00
N ASP A 114 11.78 9.95 -7.00
CA ASP A 114 13.15 10.44 -7.14
C ASP A 114 14.06 9.21 -7.25
N GLU A 115 14.46 8.88 -8.48
CA GLU A 115 15.32 7.71 -8.77
C GLU A 115 16.79 7.96 -8.40
N ASP A 116 17.21 9.21 -8.25
CA ASP A 116 18.62 9.59 -8.04
C ASP A 116 19.12 9.31 -6.61
N LYS A 117 18.24 8.89 -5.70
CA LYS A 117 18.57 8.51 -4.30
C LYS A 117 18.51 7.00 -4.04
N ILE A 118 18.35 6.19 -5.09
CA ILE A 118 18.23 4.73 -4.96
C ILE A 118 19.61 4.12 -4.69
N ASP A 119 20.09 4.25 -3.45
CA ASP A 119 21.11 3.37 -2.92
C ASP A 119 20.42 2.12 -2.37
N LYS A 120 20.15 1.15 -3.26
CA LYS A 120 19.67 -0.22 -2.95
C LYS A 120 18.40 -0.36 -2.08
N GLN A 121 17.62 0.70 -1.85
CA GLN A 121 16.40 0.68 -1.05
C GLN A 121 15.22 1.23 -1.86
N ARG A 122 14.11 0.50 -1.84
CA ARG A 122 13.27 0.28 -3.02
C ARG A 122 12.50 1.50 -3.58
N TYR A 123 12.30 2.63 -2.88
CA TYR A 123 11.57 3.81 -3.41
C TYR A 123 11.95 5.12 -2.68
N CYS A 124 12.13 6.24 -3.38
CA CYS A 124 12.23 7.62 -2.84
C CYS A 124 11.32 8.55 -3.66
N PHE A 125 10.66 9.56 -3.07
CA PHE A 125 9.74 10.47 -3.80
C PHE A 125 10.24 11.92 -3.79
N SER A 126 9.85 12.69 -4.82
CA SER A 126 9.98 14.14 -4.86
C SER A 126 8.64 14.79 -5.26
N LEU A 127 8.32 15.92 -4.63
CA LEU A 127 7.13 16.70 -4.96
C LEU A 127 7.37 17.43 -6.30
N ILE A 128 6.38 17.40 -7.18
CA ILE A 128 6.37 18.25 -8.38
C ILE A 128 5.89 19.63 -7.92
N GLU A 129 6.75 20.64 -8.04
CA GLU A 129 6.40 22.07 -7.90
C GLU A 129 5.60 22.58 -9.10
#